data_AF-A0A7S0Z8K0-F1
#
_entry.id   AF-A0A7S0Z8K0-F1
#
_cell.length_a   1.000
_cell.length_b   1.000
_cell.length_c   1.000
_cell.angle_alpha   90.00
_cell.angle_beta   90.00
_cell.angle_gamma   90.00
#
_symmetry.space_group_name_H-M   'P 1'
#
loop_
_entity.id
_entity.type
_entity.pdbx_description
1 polymer ?
#
loop_
_entity_poly.entity_id
_entity_poly.type
_entity_poly.pdbx_seq_one_letter_code
_entity_poly.pdbx_strand_id
1 'polypeptide(L)'
;AMSSAPVSTPAVATDAVLVKSVEMPADATRVRGYDFEGPLDFDALMQAMTSTGYQATSLGQAVNEVNRMLSWRLSDEPVTDATDPDERDEEYRKSVRTKIFLGWTSNLTS
;
A
#
# COMPACT_ATOMS: atom_id res chain seq x y z
N ALA A 1 20.20 5.47 -58.79
CA ALA A 1 19.55 4.93 -57.57
C ALA A 1 20.62 4.76 -56.51
N MET A 2 20.72 5.71 -55.57
CA MET A 2 21.68 5.61 -54.47
C MET A 2 21.00 4.88 -53.32
N SER A 3 21.46 3.65 -53.07
CA SER A 3 21.06 2.82 -51.95
C SER A 3 21.53 3.49 -50.65
N SER A 4 20.60 4.01 -49.84
CA SER A 4 20.90 4.48 -48.50
C SER A 4 21.33 3.28 -47.64
N ALA A 5 22.55 3.31 -47.12
CA ALA A 5 23.00 2.33 -46.13
C ALA A 5 22.09 2.38 -44.89
N PRO A 6 21.81 1.24 -44.24
CA PRO A 6 21.00 1.23 -43.04
C PRO A 6 21.71 2.04 -41.94
N VAL A 7 21.01 3.02 -41.37
CA VAL A 7 21.49 3.80 -40.23
C VAL A 7 21.66 2.83 -39.05
N SER A 8 22.90 2.56 -38.65
CA SER A 8 23.16 1.71 -37.49
C SER A 8 22.74 2.43 -36.21
N THR A 9 22.02 1.73 -35.33
CA THR A 9 21.56 2.27 -34.05
C THR A 9 22.79 2.60 -33.19
N PRO A 10 22.91 3.82 -32.63
CA PRO A 10 24.07 4.19 -31.83
C PRO A 10 24.23 3.25 -30.63
N ALA A 11 25.41 2.63 -30.48
CA ALA A 11 25.68 1.64 -29.42
C ALA A 11 25.32 2.16 -28.01
N VAL A 12 25.61 3.43 -27.73
CA VAL A 12 25.27 4.10 -26.46
C VAL A 12 23.77 4.11 -26.18
N ALA A 13 22.94 4.30 -27.21
CA ALA A 13 21.48 4.28 -27.04
C ALA A 13 20.98 2.85 -26.76
N THR A 14 21.58 1.86 -27.42
CA THR A 14 21.26 0.44 -27.23
C THR A 14 21.61 0.00 -25.81
N ASP A 15 22.81 0.34 -25.34
CA ASP A 15 23.29 -0.02 -24.01
C ASP A 15 22.48 0.68 -22.90
N ALA A 16 22.03 1.91 -23.12
CA ALA A 16 21.25 2.67 -22.13
C ALA A 16 19.79 2.21 -22.01
N VAL A 17 19.16 1.77 -23.12
CA VAL A 17 17.72 1.45 -23.16
C VAL A 17 17.48 -0.05 -22.97
N LEU A 18 18.37 -0.92 -23.44
CA LEU A 18 18.17 -2.38 -23.41
C LEU A 18 18.89 -3.05 -22.23
N VAL A 19 18.99 -2.34 -21.10
CA VAL A 19 19.55 -2.90 -19.87
C VAL A 19 18.62 -4.00 -19.35
N LYS A 20 19.19 -5.16 -18.99
CA LYS A 20 18.43 -6.25 -18.38
C LYS A 20 17.93 -5.85 -16.99
N SER A 21 16.64 -6.02 -16.74
CA SER A 21 16.07 -5.84 -15.40
C SER A 21 16.44 -7.01 -14.49
N VAL A 22 16.52 -6.72 -13.19
CA VAL A 22 16.55 -7.75 -12.14
C VAL A 22 15.14 -8.28 -11.90
N GLU A 23 15.05 -9.44 -11.26
CA GLU A 23 13.76 -10.02 -10.86
C GLU A 23 13.14 -9.22 -9.71
N MET A 24 11.82 -9.07 -9.74
CA MET A 24 11.08 -8.39 -8.68
C MET A 24 10.81 -9.34 -7.50
N PRO A 25 10.62 -8.83 -6.27
CA PRO A 25 10.18 -9.64 -5.14
C PRO A 25 8.90 -10.44 -5.46
N ALA A 26 8.81 -11.66 -4.96
CA ALA A 26 7.67 -12.56 -5.22
C ALA A 26 6.33 -12.02 -4.67
N ASP A 27 6.39 -11.15 -3.67
CA ASP A 27 5.26 -10.46 -3.03
C ASP A 27 4.97 -9.08 -3.63
N ALA A 28 5.66 -8.69 -4.72
CA ALA A 28 5.43 -7.40 -5.36
C ALA A 28 4.00 -7.32 -5.93
N THR A 29 3.21 -6.38 -5.42
CA THR A 29 1.85 -6.11 -5.91
C THR A 29 1.88 -5.63 -7.35
N ARG A 30 1.21 -6.37 -8.24
CA ARG A 30 1.03 -5.96 -9.64
C ARG A 30 0.02 -4.81 -9.73
N VAL A 31 0.37 -3.79 -10.51
CA VAL A 31 -0.55 -2.68 -10.78
C VAL A 31 -1.75 -3.18 -11.60
N ARG A 32 -2.95 -3.02 -11.04
CA ARG A 32 -4.24 -3.36 -11.67
C ARG A 32 -5.36 -2.54 -11.01
N GLY A 33 -6.16 -1.86 -11.81
CA GLY A 33 -7.36 -1.14 -11.36
C GLY A 33 -8.59 -2.04 -11.27
N TYR A 34 -9.71 -1.46 -10.82
CA TYR A 34 -11.00 -2.14 -10.80
C TYR A 34 -11.49 -2.47 -12.22
N ASP A 35 -12.08 -3.64 -12.38
CA ASP A 35 -12.67 -4.08 -13.64
C ASP A 35 -14.16 -3.72 -13.66
N PHE A 36 -14.58 -2.89 -14.61
CA PHE A 36 -15.95 -2.43 -14.72
C PHE A 36 -16.85 -3.39 -15.52
N GLU A 37 -16.31 -4.51 -16.02
CA GLU A 37 -17.13 -5.54 -16.63
C GLU A 37 -17.99 -6.25 -15.56
N GLY A 38 -19.31 -6.09 -15.65
CA GLY A 38 -20.28 -6.75 -14.75
C GLY A 38 -21.01 -5.79 -13.81
N PRO A 39 -21.63 -6.30 -12.73
CA PRO A 39 -22.27 -5.48 -11.72
C PRO A 39 -21.26 -4.56 -11.02
N LEU A 40 -21.68 -3.33 -10.75
CA LEU A 40 -20.85 -2.37 -10.02
C LEU A 40 -20.78 -2.75 -8.54
N ASP A 41 -19.56 -3.05 -8.06
CA ASP A 41 -19.24 -3.31 -6.66
C ASP A 41 -18.33 -2.21 -6.12
N PHE A 42 -18.85 -1.40 -5.20
CA PHE A 42 -18.10 -0.30 -4.61
C PHE A 42 -17.02 -0.75 -3.62
N ASP A 43 -17.23 -1.87 -2.92
CA ASP A 43 -16.23 -2.37 -1.98
C ASP A 43 -15.02 -2.89 -2.76
N ALA A 44 -15.26 -3.61 -3.85
CA ALA A 44 -14.21 -4.07 -4.76
C ALA A 44 -13.50 -2.90 -5.47
N LEU A 45 -14.23 -1.84 -5.85
CA LEU A 45 -13.63 -0.61 -6.39
C LEU A 45 -12.70 0.07 -5.38
N MET A 46 -13.14 0.24 -4.13
CA MET A 46 -12.33 0.82 -3.07
C MET A 46 -11.12 -0.06 -2.74
N GLN A 47 -11.28 -1.39 -2.76
CA GLN A 47 -10.19 -2.33 -2.55
C GLN A 47 -9.13 -2.25 -3.66
N ALA A 48 -9.55 -2.11 -4.93
CA ALA A 48 -8.62 -1.99 -6.06
C ALA A 48 -7.72 -0.74 -5.99
N MET A 49 -8.05 0.24 -5.14
CA MET A 49 -7.20 1.42 -4.94
C MET A 49 -5.80 1.03 -4.45
N THR A 50 -5.62 -0.05 -3.68
CA THR A 50 -4.29 -0.50 -3.22
C THR A 50 -3.36 -0.89 -4.37
N SER A 51 -3.90 -1.33 -5.50
CA SER A 51 -3.14 -1.77 -6.68
C SER A 51 -3.25 -0.82 -7.88
N THR A 52 -3.93 0.32 -7.75
CA THR A 52 -4.16 1.24 -8.88
C THR A 52 -2.96 2.15 -9.15
N GLY A 53 -2.19 2.51 -8.13
CA GLY A 53 -1.03 3.39 -8.23
C GLY A 53 -1.32 4.84 -7.81
N TYR A 54 -0.26 5.65 -7.69
CA TYR A 54 -0.32 7.06 -7.30
C TYR A 54 -1.11 7.30 -5.99
N GLN A 55 -1.96 8.34 -5.97
CA GLN A 55 -2.78 8.69 -4.81
C GLN A 55 -3.84 7.64 -4.46
N ALA A 56 -4.26 6.81 -5.42
CA ALA A 56 -5.20 5.73 -5.12
C ALA A 56 -4.56 4.70 -4.17
N THR A 57 -3.31 4.30 -4.43
CA THR A 57 -2.58 3.41 -3.52
C THR A 57 -2.40 4.05 -2.14
N SER A 58 -2.08 5.35 -2.09
CA SER A 58 -1.98 6.06 -0.81
C SER A 58 -3.30 6.07 -0.03
N LEU A 59 -4.44 6.26 -0.71
CA LEU A 59 -5.77 6.21 -0.09
C LEU A 59 -6.08 4.79 0.42
N GLY A 60 -5.85 3.76 -0.38
CA GLY A 60 -6.05 2.37 0.05
C GLY A 60 -5.18 1.99 1.26
N GLN A 61 -3.94 2.46 1.29
CA GLN A 61 -3.05 2.30 2.45
C GLN A 61 -3.59 3.03 3.69
N ALA A 62 -4.11 4.26 3.52
CA ALA A 62 -4.71 5.01 4.63
C ALA A 62 -5.94 4.31 5.21
N VAL A 63 -6.80 3.72 4.36
CA VAL A 63 -7.93 2.90 4.81
C VAL A 63 -7.46 1.70 5.62
N ASN A 64 -6.46 0.95 5.13
CA ASN A 64 -5.90 -0.19 5.84
C ASN A 64 -5.31 0.21 7.20
N GLU A 65 -4.63 1.36 7.26
CA GLU A 65 -4.02 1.86 8.48
C GLU A 65 -5.07 2.30 9.51
N VAL A 66 -6.13 3.00 9.09
CA VAL A 66 -7.25 3.34 9.99
C VAL A 66 -7.93 2.08 10.52
N ASN A 67 -8.17 1.07 9.66
CA ASN A 67 -8.71 -0.21 10.10
C ASN A 67 -7.80 -0.92 11.11
N ARG A 68 -6.48 -0.85 10.92
CA ARG A 68 -5.49 -1.37 11.88
C ARG A 68 -5.60 -0.65 13.22
N MET A 69 -5.72 0.67 13.23
CA MET A 69 -5.93 1.45 14.47
C MET A 69 -7.23 1.07 15.18
N LEU A 70 -8.31 0.76 14.45
CA LEU A 70 -9.58 0.36 15.02
C LEU A 70 -9.55 -1.07 15.59
N SER A 71 -8.84 -1.98 14.91
CA SER A 71 -8.74 -3.39 15.30
C SER A 71 -7.75 -3.64 16.43
N TRP A 72 -6.64 -2.89 16.47
CA TRP A 72 -5.53 -3.14 17.38
C TRP A 72 -5.96 -3.17 18.85
N ARG A 73 -5.39 -4.13 19.58
CA ARG A 73 -5.46 -4.26 21.04
C ARG A 73 -4.06 -4.45 21.60
N LEU A 74 -3.87 -4.10 22.87
CA LEU A 74 -2.60 -4.39 23.54
C LEU A 74 -2.29 -5.90 23.56
N SER A 75 -3.32 -6.76 23.56
CA SER A 75 -3.18 -8.21 23.46
C SER A 75 -2.54 -8.69 22.16
N ASP A 76 -2.50 -7.86 21.10
CA ASP A 76 -1.84 -8.20 19.83
C ASP A 76 -0.31 -8.09 19.94
N GLU A 77 0.19 -7.37 20.94
CA GLU A 77 1.62 -7.22 21.22
C GLU A 77 2.14 -8.38 22.09
N PRO A 78 3.35 -8.91 21.83
CA PRO A 78 3.92 -9.99 22.61
C PRO A 78 4.23 -9.54 24.05
N VAL A 79 3.93 -10.40 25.02
CA VAL A 79 4.39 -10.24 26.41
C VAL A 79 5.87 -10.63 26.48
N THR A 80 6.69 -9.75 27.04
CA THR A 80 8.12 -9.96 27.23
C THR A 80 8.50 -9.81 28.70
N ASP A 81 9.73 -10.15 29.07
CA ASP A 81 10.22 -9.95 30.44
C ASP A 81 10.19 -8.48 30.89
N ALA A 82 10.24 -7.55 29.92
CA ALA A 82 10.15 -6.11 30.16
C ALA A 82 8.71 -5.58 30.27
N THR A 83 7.69 -6.39 29.98
CA THR A 83 6.27 -5.99 30.11
C THR A 83 5.94 -5.77 31.58
N ASP A 84 5.31 -4.62 31.88
CA ASP A 84 4.86 -4.26 33.22
C ASP A 84 3.97 -5.38 33.80
N PRO A 85 4.22 -5.86 35.03
CA PRO A 85 3.41 -6.89 35.68
C PRO A 85 1.90 -6.62 35.62
N ASP A 86 1.49 -5.35 35.75
CA ASP A 86 0.08 -4.96 35.75
C ASP A 86 -0.54 -5.06 34.35
N GLU A 87 0.28 -5.02 33.30
CA GLU A 87 -0.13 -5.17 31.90
C GLU A 87 -0.01 -6.61 31.37
N ARG A 88 0.36 -7.58 32.20
CA ARG A 88 0.46 -9.00 31.81
C ARG A 88 -0.88 -9.72 31.84
N ASP A 89 -1.88 -9.15 32.51
CA ASP A 89 -3.22 -9.73 32.55
C ASP A 89 -3.88 -9.68 31.17
N GLU A 90 -4.26 -10.85 30.67
CA GLU A 90 -4.77 -11.02 29.31
C GLU A 90 -6.11 -10.29 29.09
N GLU A 91 -7.00 -10.29 30.08
CA GLU A 91 -8.29 -9.61 29.98
C GLU A 91 -8.13 -8.08 29.97
N TYR A 92 -7.21 -7.56 30.79
CA TYR A 92 -6.81 -6.15 30.73
C TYR A 92 -6.26 -5.79 29.34
N ARG A 93 -5.32 -6.56 28.80
CA ARG A 93 -4.71 -6.30 27.48
C ARG A 93 -5.72 -6.29 26.34
N LYS A 94 -6.72 -7.18 26.36
CA LYS A 94 -7.83 -7.17 25.38
C LYS A 94 -8.72 -5.95 25.49
N SER A 95 -8.82 -5.36 26.69
CA SER A 95 -9.62 -4.16 26.93
C SER A 95 -8.95 -2.87 26.45
N VAL A 96 -7.62 -2.85 26.40
CA VAL A 96 -6.83 -1.69 25.96
C VAL A 96 -6.88 -1.57 24.44
N ARG A 97 -7.33 -0.41 23.95
CA ARG A 97 -7.47 -0.08 22.52
C ARG A 97 -6.58 1.09 22.12
N THR A 98 -6.36 1.27 20.83
CA THR A 98 -5.64 2.42 20.28
C THR A 98 -6.33 3.74 20.65
N LYS A 99 -5.54 4.72 21.10
CA LYS A 99 -6.01 6.10 21.31
C LYS A 99 -5.87 6.89 20.01
N ILE A 100 -7.01 7.23 19.39
CA ILE A 100 -7.05 7.93 18.10
C ILE A 100 -7.14 9.43 18.35
N PHE A 101 -6.18 10.19 17.83
CA PHE A 101 -6.19 11.65 17.81
C PHE A 101 -6.67 12.12 16.44
N LEU A 102 -7.85 12.73 16.39
CA LEU A 102 -8.45 13.25 15.16
C LEU A 102 -8.33 14.78 15.13
N GLY A 103 -7.69 15.31 14.10
CA GLY A 103 -7.57 16.75 13.87
C GLY A 103 -8.01 17.10 12.45
N TRP A 104 -8.76 18.19 12.31
CA TRP A 104 -9.18 18.74 11.02
C TRP A 104 -9.14 20.27 11.06
N THR A 105 -9.06 20.89 9.87
CA THR A 105 -9.03 22.35 9.70
C THR A 105 -10.45 22.94 9.67
N SER A 106 -10.61 24.22 9.99
CA SER A 106 -11.92 24.88 10.16
C SER A 106 -12.85 24.79 8.93
N ASN A 107 -12.28 24.80 7.72
CA ASN A 107 -13.03 24.68 6.47
C ASN A 107 -13.71 23.32 6.28
N LEU A 108 -13.31 22.28 7.02
CA LEU A 108 -13.97 20.97 6.99
C LEU A 108 -15.19 20.88 7.93
N THR A 109 -15.41 21.91 8.77
CA THR A 109 -16.59 22.02 9.65
C THR A 109 -17.72 22.85 9.02
N SER A 110 -17.41 23.66 7.99
CA SER A 110 -18.34 24.60 7.34
C SER A 110 -19.38 23.89 6.49
#